data_AF-A0A8J7TVC7-F1
#
_entry.id   AF-A0A8J7TVC7-F1
#
_cell.length_a   1.000
_cell.length_b   1.000
_cell.length_c   1.000
_cell.angle_alpha   90.00
_cell.angle_beta   90.00
_cell.angle_gamma   90.00
#
_symmetry.space_group_name_H-M   'P 1'
#
loop_
_entity.id
_entity.type
_entity.pdbx_description
1 polymer ?
#
loop_
_entity_poly.entity_id
_entity_poly.type
_entity_poly.pdbx_seq_one_letter_code
_entity_poly.pdbx_strand_id
1 'polypeptide(L)'
;DGDRVTITSTTGNLLGRATFSGPGMGQLQTLDLTDPAFQGASIRTTVVRGPAGDGLVHIGRIDATGRDLGSVAVRGDLAVIDCGDADTTTPAIRLLQVRSMGRFRAATQGPGPDLFSNINGPLGNLVVKEDIANVTIDVAGANGRLGALTVGGSLVGGAIAGSGQILAEGGIGSVRIGGEVQGGGGEAAGVILSSGTIGSVSIGGSLIGGPGRDSGQIASAGDMGFVRIGHDVLGGTGFNSAEVRSNGRLAGATIGGSLVGGGADDSGQVFSNGDMGPVKIGHDLLGGSAQGCGAIISSSGRLGAVTIGGSVVGGSAIIAGFIEGELGIGPLTIAHDLRGGSAFETAFILAFGRIASLTVGGSVTGGSGSRTGCVLADELGPVAIGHNLVGGSATGSAFLEESGFIRSEGRIPSVTIGGSILAGVDDSTDQMRDCASIRAASDIGSLTVRGSIVGNRGPQGDSPVVISAGGQPVPGPTTDVAIGKIAVGGRVEFARILAGYSAFLAPIDGDAQIGPVTVGGDWVASSLVAGVKNTASANTNFGDGGDAIIGPGSPSITSRIASVVIGGQVLGTPSELGPADHYGFCAQQIGKLSVGGVGVSLTPGADVIELSPLTRDVTIREV
;
A
#
# COMPACT_ATOMS: atom_id res chain seq x y z
N ASP A 1 25.65 -42.48 17.21
CA ASP A 1 26.76 -42.04 16.35
C ASP A 1 28.14 -42.09 17.04
N GLY A 2 28.21 -42.49 18.33
CA GLY A 2 29.47 -42.55 19.08
C GLY A 2 29.59 -41.44 20.12
N ASP A 3 28.67 -40.48 20.14
CA ASP A 3 28.58 -39.47 21.18
C ASP A 3 28.10 -40.03 22.51
N ARG A 4 28.63 -39.47 23.60
CA ARG A 4 28.14 -39.76 24.95
C ARG A 4 27.22 -38.64 25.41
N VAL A 5 25.94 -38.96 25.46
CA VAL A 5 24.88 -38.04 25.91
C VAL A 5 24.60 -38.24 27.40
N THR A 6 24.40 -37.16 28.14
CA THR A 6 23.87 -37.16 29.51
C THR A 6 22.66 -36.25 29.58
N ILE A 7 21.53 -36.78 30.07
CA ILE A 7 20.29 -36.05 30.34
C ILE A 7 20.10 -35.99 31.85
N THR A 8 19.88 -34.81 32.40
CA THR A 8 19.66 -34.59 33.84
C THR A 8 18.31 -33.95 34.09
N SER A 9 17.67 -34.34 35.18
CA SER A 9 16.48 -33.68 35.74
C SER A 9 16.78 -33.14 37.14
N THR A 10 16.25 -31.98 37.50
CA THR A 10 16.38 -31.42 38.86
C THR A 10 15.48 -32.13 39.89
N THR A 11 14.38 -32.72 39.43
CA THR A 11 13.40 -33.48 40.22
C THR A 11 12.92 -34.70 39.43
N GLY A 12 12.39 -35.73 40.10
CA GLY A 12 11.99 -36.98 39.46
C GLY A 12 13.17 -37.86 39.01
N ASN A 13 12.89 -39.15 38.78
CA ASN A 13 13.90 -40.14 38.39
C ASN A 13 13.71 -40.56 36.92
N LEU A 14 14.73 -40.32 36.08
CA LEU A 14 14.72 -40.61 34.65
C LEU A 14 14.92 -42.11 34.32
N LEU A 15 15.23 -42.96 35.30
CA LEU A 15 15.41 -44.39 35.06
C LEU A 15 14.11 -45.03 34.54
N GLY A 16 14.19 -45.70 33.39
CA GLY A 16 13.03 -46.34 32.75
C GLY A 16 12.09 -45.39 32.02
N ARG A 17 12.45 -44.10 31.87
CA ARG A 17 11.62 -43.08 31.21
C ARG A 17 11.95 -42.84 29.74
N ALA A 18 13.02 -43.44 29.24
CA ALA A 18 13.51 -43.21 27.88
C ALA A 18 13.18 -44.39 26.96
N THR A 19 12.54 -44.10 25.84
CA THR A 19 12.23 -45.06 24.77
C THR A 19 13.13 -44.78 23.56
N PHE A 20 13.84 -45.80 23.09
CA PHE A 20 14.78 -45.71 21.97
C PHE A 20 14.30 -46.51 20.76
N SER A 21 14.69 -46.11 19.56
CA SER A 21 14.34 -46.75 18.28
C SER A 21 14.82 -48.20 18.09
N GLY A 22 15.55 -48.76 19.06
CA GLY A 22 16.07 -50.12 19.07
C GLY A 22 16.91 -50.41 20.33
N PRO A 23 17.28 -51.68 20.58
CA PRO A 23 18.10 -52.04 21.73
C PRO A 23 19.52 -51.48 21.62
N GLY A 24 20.03 -50.84 22.68
CA GLY A 24 21.41 -50.33 22.75
C GLY A 24 21.55 -48.85 22.32
N MET A 25 22.47 -48.55 21.40
CA MET A 25 22.77 -47.19 20.89
C MET A 25 21.71 -46.69 19.88
N GLY A 26 20.45 -46.58 20.32
CA GLY A 26 19.34 -46.11 19.50
C GLY A 26 19.12 -44.59 19.57
N GLN A 27 18.32 -44.06 18.64
CA GLN A 27 17.81 -42.69 18.68
C GLN A 27 16.80 -42.57 19.83
N LEU A 28 16.91 -41.55 20.68
CA LEU A 28 15.93 -41.29 21.73
C LEU A 28 14.63 -40.78 21.09
N GLN A 29 13.59 -41.61 21.12
CA GLN A 29 12.29 -41.32 20.52
C GLN A 29 11.38 -40.59 21.50
N THR A 30 11.30 -41.05 22.75
CA THR A 30 10.44 -40.43 23.78
C THR A 30 11.14 -40.38 25.13
N LEU A 31 11.00 -39.25 25.82
CA LEU A 31 11.32 -39.08 27.23
C LEU A 31 10.01 -38.80 27.98
N ASP A 32 9.53 -39.79 28.73
CA ASP A 32 8.28 -39.71 29.52
C ASP A 32 8.55 -39.07 30.90
N LEU A 33 7.95 -37.91 31.13
CA LEU A 33 8.01 -37.11 32.34
C LEU A 33 6.61 -36.91 32.96
N THR A 34 5.62 -37.72 32.59
CA THR A 34 4.23 -37.58 33.06
C THR A 34 4.05 -37.88 34.56
N ASP A 35 5.04 -38.48 35.22
CA ASP A 35 5.03 -38.73 36.66
C ASP A 35 5.00 -37.42 37.49
N PRO A 36 4.13 -37.28 38.51
CA PRO A 36 4.07 -36.09 39.37
C PRO A 36 5.41 -35.66 39.98
N ALA A 37 6.37 -36.58 40.16
CA ALA A 37 7.69 -36.25 40.67
C ALA A 37 8.48 -35.29 39.76
N PHE A 38 8.08 -35.12 38.50
CA PHE A 38 8.68 -34.18 37.55
C PHE A 38 8.03 -32.78 37.54
N GLN A 39 7.06 -32.48 38.41
CA GLN A 39 6.53 -31.13 38.53
C GLN A 39 7.65 -30.10 38.78
N GLY A 40 7.72 -29.07 37.94
CA GLY A 40 8.75 -28.04 37.97
C GLY A 40 10.15 -28.51 37.56
N ALA A 41 10.29 -29.71 36.98
CA ALA A 41 11.58 -30.27 36.61
C ALA A 41 12.28 -29.41 35.55
N SER A 42 13.59 -29.20 35.72
CA SER A 42 14.44 -28.68 34.66
C SER A 42 15.23 -29.81 34.02
N ILE A 43 15.10 -29.94 32.70
CA ILE A 43 15.77 -30.96 31.90
C ILE A 43 16.96 -30.34 31.16
N ARG A 44 18.12 -30.96 31.28
CA ARG A 44 19.32 -30.50 30.56
C ARG A 44 20.04 -31.65 29.90
N THR A 45 20.46 -31.42 28.66
CA THR A 45 21.31 -32.34 27.94
C THR A 45 22.75 -31.82 27.85
N THR A 46 23.70 -32.74 27.92
CA THR A 46 25.11 -32.51 27.62
C THR A 46 25.63 -33.63 26.75
N VAL A 47 26.57 -33.30 25.88
CA VAL A 47 27.14 -34.24 24.92
C VAL A 47 28.65 -34.13 25.00
N VAL A 48 29.32 -35.26 25.17
CA VAL A 48 30.76 -35.40 24.95
C VAL A 48 30.92 -36.05 23.58
N ARG A 49 31.46 -35.27 22.64
CA ARG A 49 31.63 -35.69 21.25
C ARG A 49 32.59 -36.88 21.16
N GLY A 50 32.13 -37.96 20.54
CA GLY A 50 32.93 -39.14 20.20
C GLY A 50 33.68 -38.97 18.88
N PRO A 51 34.55 -39.93 18.52
CA PRO A 51 35.38 -39.82 17.30
C PRO A 51 34.60 -39.67 15.99
N ALA A 52 33.38 -40.22 15.93
CA ALA A 52 32.53 -40.23 14.73
C ALA A 52 31.23 -39.40 14.88
N GLY A 53 30.95 -38.85 16.05
CA GLY A 53 29.72 -38.09 16.29
C GLY A 53 29.87 -36.60 16.02
N ASP A 54 28.75 -35.88 16.10
CA ASP A 54 28.65 -34.47 15.74
C ASP A 54 28.59 -33.51 16.94
N GLY A 55 28.55 -34.05 18.16
CA GLY A 55 28.43 -33.31 19.41
C GLY A 55 26.99 -32.90 19.75
N LEU A 56 25.97 -33.52 19.13
CA LEU A 56 24.56 -33.20 19.30
C LEU A 56 23.77 -34.35 19.95
N VAL A 57 22.59 -34.00 20.43
CA VAL A 57 21.60 -34.95 20.94
C VAL A 57 20.26 -34.54 20.39
N HIS A 58 19.64 -35.45 19.67
CA HIS A 58 18.30 -35.28 19.12
C HIS A 58 17.30 -36.04 19.99
N ILE A 59 16.18 -35.40 20.32
CA ILE A 59 15.10 -36.00 21.10
C ILE A 59 13.82 -35.94 20.27
N GLY A 60 13.17 -37.08 20.08
CA GLY A 60 11.91 -37.14 19.34
C GLY A 60 10.77 -36.43 20.07
N ARG A 61 10.45 -36.85 21.29
CA ARG A 61 9.38 -36.28 22.11
C ARG A 61 9.81 -36.16 23.56
N ILE A 62 9.50 -35.04 24.19
CA ILE A 62 9.49 -34.91 25.65
C ILE A 62 8.02 -34.84 26.05
N ASP A 63 7.51 -35.88 26.70
CA ASP A 63 6.12 -35.92 27.14
C ASP A 63 6.06 -35.62 28.63
N ALA A 64 5.72 -34.39 28.99
CA ALA A 64 5.45 -33.96 30.36
C ALA A 64 3.97 -33.56 30.50
N THR A 65 3.07 -34.24 29.79
CA THR A 65 1.63 -33.96 29.84
C THR A 65 1.13 -33.93 31.28
N GLY A 66 0.48 -32.82 31.67
CA GLY A 66 -0.01 -32.60 33.03
C GLY A 66 1.05 -32.16 34.04
N ARG A 67 2.25 -31.76 33.60
CA ARG A 67 3.34 -31.24 34.45
C ARG A 67 3.87 -29.92 33.92
N ASP A 68 4.01 -28.95 34.82
CA ASP A 68 4.81 -27.77 34.53
C ASP A 68 6.30 -28.11 34.58
N LEU A 69 7.10 -27.45 33.76
CA LEU A 69 8.54 -27.59 33.69
C LEU A 69 9.25 -26.29 34.07
N GLY A 70 10.46 -26.42 34.62
CA GLY A 70 11.37 -25.31 34.82
C GLY A 70 11.98 -24.87 33.50
N SER A 71 13.23 -25.27 33.26
CA SER A 71 13.93 -25.04 31.99
C SER A 71 14.23 -26.35 31.27
N VAL A 72 14.03 -26.39 29.95
CA VAL A 72 14.39 -27.53 29.11
C VAL A 72 15.46 -27.08 28.11
N ALA A 73 16.63 -27.71 28.19
CA ALA A 73 17.79 -27.39 27.35
C ALA A 73 18.29 -28.60 26.56
N VAL A 74 17.98 -28.65 25.26
CA VAL A 74 18.41 -29.70 24.33
C VAL A 74 19.57 -29.20 23.46
N ARG A 75 20.68 -29.94 23.40
CA ARG A 75 21.89 -29.53 22.67
C ARG A 75 21.75 -29.69 21.15
N GLY A 76 20.91 -30.60 20.69
CA GLY A 76 20.56 -30.78 19.29
C GLY A 76 19.10 -30.45 19.01
N ASP A 77 18.46 -31.29 18.19
CA ASP A 77 17.08 -31.10 17.71
C ASP A 77 16.06 -31.65 18.71
N LEU A 78 14.94 -30.95 18.86
CA LEU A 78 13.77 -31.45 19.57
C LEU A 78 12.58 -31.45 18.60
N ALA A 79 11.98 -32.61 18.35
CA ALA A 79 10.84 -32.66 17.44
C ALA A 79 9.54 -32.23 18.11
N VAL A 80 9.20 -32.74 19.31
CA VAL A 80 7.98 -32.37 20.05
C VAL A 80 8.23 -32.25 21.55
N ILE A 81 7.50 -31.35 22.20
CA ILE A 81 7.36 -31.31 23.67
C ILE A 81 5.92 -31.04 24.07
N ASP A 82 5.41 -31.83 25.00
CA ASP A 82 4.13 -31.58 25.67
C ASP A 82 4.36 -31.25 27.13
N CYS A 83 3.73 -30.21 27.64
CA CYS A 83 3.84 -29.81 29.04
C CYS A 83 2.68 -28.90 29.47
N GLY A 84 2.62 -28.63 30.77
CA GLY A 84 1.59 -27.81 31.39
C GLY A 84 0.56 -28.65 32.14
N ASP A 85 0.14 -28.15 33.30
CA ASP A 85 -0.96 -28.71 34.08
C ASP A 85 -2.26 -27.89 33.96
N ALA A 86 -3.26 -28.19 34.78
CA ALA A 86 -4.55 -27.49 34.71
C ALA A 86 -4.51 -26.04 35.26
N ASP A 87 -3.52 -25.71 36.09
CA ASP A 87 -3.30 -24.37 36.63
C ASP A 87 -2.47 -23.52 35.67
N THR A 88 -3.15 -22.92 34.70
CA THR A 88 -2.49 -22.04 33.72
C THR A 88 -1.99 -20.71 34.32
N THR A 89 -2.13 -20.46 35.63
CA THR A 89 -1.56 -19.26 36.26
C THR A 89 -0.05 -19.39 36.50
N THR A 90 0.47 -20.62 36.53
CA THR A 90 1.90 -20.92 36.53
C THR A 90 2.39 -21.23 35.12
N PRO A 91 3.67 -20.93 34.79
CA PRO A 91 4.19 -21.27 33.46
C PRO A 91 4.27 -22.79 33.27
N ALA A 92 3.67 -23.30 32.19
CA ALA A 92 3.82 -24.66 31.71
C ALA A 92 5.30 -25.01 31.47
N ILE A 93 6.08 -24.02 31.01
CA ILE A 93 7.53 -24.12 30.92
C ILE A 93 8.15 -22.71 30.98
N ARG A 94 9.17 -22.51 31.83
CA ARG A 94 9.81 -21.19 31.99
C ARG A 94 10.80 -20.84 30.87
N LEU A 95 11.49 -21.83 30.34
CA LEU A 95 12.45 -21.65 29.24
C LEU A 95 12.57 -22.94 28.44
N LEU A 96 12.30 -22.85 27.13
CA LEU A 96 12.66 -23.90 26.18
C LEU A 96 13.85 -23.41 25.34
N GLN A 97 14.98 -24.09 25.45
CA GLN A 97 16.19 -23.79 24.71
C GLN A 97 16.68 -25.01 23.94
N VAL A 98 16.74 -24.91 22.62
CA VAL A 98 17.14 -26.02 21.75
C VAL A 98 18.04 -25.51 20.61
N ARG A 99 18.71 -26.42 19.90
CA ARG A 99 19.48 -26.02 18.71
C ARG A 99 18.53 -25.80 17.54
N SER A 100 17.71 -26.79 17.22
CA SER A 100 16.69 -26.74 16.18
C SER A 100 15.42 -27.45 16.67
N MET A 101 14.30 -27.24 15.98
CA MET A 101 13.09 -28.04 16.21
C MET A 101 12.50 -28.57 14.91
N GLY A 102 12.05 -29.82 14.94
CA GLY A 102 11.31 -30.47 13.85
C GLY A 102 12.11 -30.69 12.56
N ARG A 103 13.41 -30.43 12.56
CA ARG A 103 14.28 -30.54 11.37
C ARG A 103 14.33 -31.96 10.82
N PHE A 104 14.37 -32.96 11.70
CA PHE A 104 14.53 -34.37 11.33
C PHE A 104 13.20 -35.12 11.16
N ARG A 105 12.05 -34.48 11.42
CA ARG A 105 10.71 -35.07 11.28
C ARG A 105 10.64 -36.49 11.91
N ALA A 106 10.02 -37.44 11.22
CA ALA A 106 9.88 -38.84 11.63
C ALA A 106 11.21 -39.59 11.84
N ALA A 107 12.35 -39.09 11.33
CA ALA A 107 13.63 -39.77 11.50
C ALA A 107 14.10 -39.82 12.98
N THR A 108 13.64 -38.88 13.82
CA THR A 108 13.93 -38.89 15.27
C THR A 108 12.82 -39.53 16.10
N GLN A 109 11.60 -39.63 15.58
CA GLN A 109 10.42 -40.04 16.35
C GLN A 109 9.86 -41.44 16.00
N GLY A 110 10.25 -42.06 14.87
CA GLY A 110 9.66 -43.32 14.39
C GLY A 110 8.36 -43.13 13.57
N PRO A 111 7.69 -44.20 13.09
CA PRO A 111 6.42 -44.10 12.36
C PRO A 111 5.23 -43.79 13.29
N GLY A 112 4.33 -42.89 12.87
CA GLY A 112 3.11 -42.53 13.61
C GLY A 112 3.08 -41.28 14.53
N PRO A 113 4.12 -40.46 14.72
CA PRO A 113 4.05 -39.27 15.58
C PRO A 113 3.62 -38.01 14.81
N ASP A 114 2.83 -37.16 15.47
CA ASP A 114 2.55 -35.78 15.07
C ASP A 114 3.78 -34.89 15.37
N LEU A 115 3.98 -33.84 14.56
CA LEU A 115 4.95 -32.78 14.86
C LEU A 115 4.23 -31.62 15.56
N PHE A 116 3.53 -31.92 16.66
CA PHE A 116 2.69 -30.98 17.38
C PHE A 116 3.11 -30.94 18.85
N SER A 117 3.56 -29.78 19.33
CA SER A 117 3.93 -29.54 20.73
C SER A 117 2.79 -28.82 21.44
N ASN A 118 2.15 -29.48 22.40
CA ASN A 118 1.08 -28.89 23.20
C ASN A 118 1.61 -28.33 24.53
N ILE A 119 1.55 -27.02 24.69
CA ILE A 119 2.01 -26.32 25.89
C ILE A 119 0.81 -25.66 26.57
N ASN A 120 0.23 -26.34 27.56
CA ASN A 120 -0.97 -25.88 28.25
C ASN A 120 -0.63 -24.89 29.38
N GLY A 121 -0.56 -23.60 29.06
CA GLY A 121 -0.20 -22.51 29.96
C GLY A 121 0.94 -21.64 29.42
N PRO A 122 1.38 -20.61 30.16
CA PRO A 122 2.44 -19.71 29.72
C PRO A 122 3.75 -20.43 29.39
N LEU A 123 4.30 -20.15 28.21
CA LEU A 123 5.69 -20.44 27.83
C LEU A 123 6.53 -19.18 28.07
N GLY A 124 7.47 -19.24 29.02
CA GLY A 124 8.31 -18.10 29.38
C GLY A 124 9.11 -17.58 28.18
N ASN A 125 10.21 -18.23 27.81
CA ASN A 125 10.96 -17.89 26.59
C ASN A 125 11.18 -19.12 25.72
N LEU A 126 11.10 -18.94 24.40
CA LEU A 126 11.49 -19.92 23.40
C LEU A 126 12.77 -19.46 22.69
N VAL A 127 13.84 -20.24 22.82
CA VAL A 127 15.14 -19.95 22.21
C VAL A 127 15.60 -21.13 21.35
N VAL A 128 15.51 -20.97 20.04
CA VAL A 128 16.00 -21.92 19.04
C VAL A 128 17.23 -21.31 18.37
N LYS A 129 18.38 -21.98 18.41
CA LYS A 129 19.64 -21.39 17.90
C LYS A 129 19.75 -21.39 16.38
N GLU A 130 19.10 -22.33 15.73
CA GLU A 130 19.03 -22.51 14.28
C GLU A 130 17.57 -22.44 13.87
N ASP A 131 17.06 -23.44 13.14
CA ASP A 131 15.75 -23.40 12.51
C ASP A 131 14.66 -24.08 13.34
N ILE A 132 13.44 -23.58 13.19
CA ILE A 132 12.21 -24.32 13.49
C ILE A 132 11.63 -24.73 12.13
N ALA A 133 11.44 -26.02 11.91
CA ALA A 133 10.91 -26.53 10.64
C ALA A 133 9.83 -27.58 10.89
N ASN A 134 8.68 -27.43 10.21
CA ASN A 134 7.57 -28.39 10.18
C ASN A 134 6.80 -28.63 11.48
N VAL A 135 7.36 -28.31 12.64
CA VAL A 135 6.70 -28.47 13.94
C VAL A 135 5.69 -27.35 14.19
N THR A 136 4.55 -27.71 14.76
CA THR A 136 3.60 -26.78 15.37
C THR A 136 3.94 -26.63 16.85
N ILE A 137 4.08 -25.40 17.31
CA ILE A 137 4.22 -25.07 18.73
C ILE A 137 2.94 -24.33 19.13
N ASP A 138 2.10 -24.99 19.92
CA ASP A 138 0.85 -24.44 20.40
C ASP A 138 0.96 -24.12 21.89
N VAL A 139 0.95 -22.82 22.21
CA VAL A 139 0.93 -22.28 23.58
C VAL A 139 -0.53 -22.00 23.93
N ALA A 140 -1.19 -23.02 24.44
CA ALA A 140 -2.62 -23.08 24.67
C ALA A 140 -3.01 -22.76 26.13
N GLY A 141 -4.32 -22.75 26.39
CA GLY A 141 -4.92 -22.55 27.70
C GLY A 141 -5.27 -21.08 27.99
N ALA A 142 -6.09 -20.84 29.01
CA ALA A 142 -6.62 -19.50 29.35
C ALA A 142 -5.55 -18.41 29.55
N ASN A 143 -4.30 -18.80 29.81
CA ASN A 143 -3.14 -17.91 29.92
C ASN A 143 -1.98 -18.34 28.99
N GLY A 144 -2.26 -18.96 27.84
CA GLY A 144 -1.31 -19.44 26.83
C GLY A 144 -0.49 -18.34 26.16
N ARG A 145 0.29 -17.60 26.94
CA ARG A 145 1.15 -16.51 26.49
C ARG A 145 2.56 -17.03 26.24
N LEU A 146 3.16 -16.58 25.15
CA LEU A 146 4.58 -16.74 24.90
C LEU A 146 5.28 -15.45 25.31
N GLY A 147 6.32 -15.51 26.14
CA GLY A 147 7.20 -14.35 26.36
C GLY A 147 8.07 -14.09 25.12
N ALA A 148 9.39 -14.07 25.25
CA ALA A 148 10.24 -13.78 24.10
C ALA A 148 10.42 -15.02 23.20
N LEU A 149 10.26 -14.81 21.89
CA LEU A 149 10.59 -15.78 20.84
C LEU A 149 11.90 -15.39 20.16
N THR A 150 12.89 -16.28 20.18
CA THR A 150 14.15 -16.11 19.45
C THR A 150 14.47 -17.36 18.64
N VAL A 151 14.56 -17.20 17.32
CA VAL A 151 15.04 -18.20 16.37
C VAL A 151 16.28 -17.63 15.69
N GLY A 152 17.42 -18.31 15.82
CA GLY A 152 18.67 -17.84 15.23
C GLY A 152 18.75 -18.05 13.72
N GLY A 153 18.09 -19.08 13.21
CA GLY A 153 17.87 -19.35 11.78
C GLY A 153 16.45 -18.97 11.35
N SER A 154 15.82 -19.84 10.56
CA SER A 154 14.54 -19.60 9.91
C SER A 154 13.37 -20.32 10.59
N LEU A 155 12.15 -19.81 10.38
CA LEU A 155 10.90 -20.52 10.65
C LEU A 155 10.37 -21.06 9.31
N VAL A 156 10.28 -22.37 9.16
CA VAL A 156 10.03 -23.02 7.86
C VAL A 156 8.77 -23.87 7.90
N GLY A 157 7.78 -23.44 7.12
CA GLY A 157 6.55 -24.16 6.84
C GLY A 157 6.71 -25.23 5.77
N GLY A 158 5.82 -26.21 5.81
CA GLY A 158 5.78 -27.35 4.89
C GLY A 158 4.42 -27.54 4.21
N ALA A 159 4.19 -28.74 3.67
CA ALA A 159 2.96 -29.07 2.96
C ALA A 159 1.78 -29.44 3.88
N ILE A 160 2.01 -29.56 5.18
CA ILE A 160 0.99 -29.96 6.17
C ILE A 160 0.46 -28.70 6.85
N ALA A 161 -0.85 -28.67 7.15
CA ALA A 161 -1.45 -27.55 7.87
C ALA A 161 -0.78 -27.33 9.23
N GLY A 162 -0.53 -26.07 9.60
CA GLY A 162 0.15 -25.66 10.82
C GLY A 162 1.63 -26.05 10.90
N SER A 163 2.22 -26.59 9.84
CA SER A 163 3.63 -26.98 9.87
C SER A 163 4.54 -25.76 9.96
N GLY A 164 5.48 -25.75 10.91
CA GLY A 164 6.32 -24.57 11.17
C GLY A 164 5.53 -23.40 11.75
N GLN A 165 4.43 -23.66 12.45
CA GLN A 165 3.60 -22.65 13.08
C GLN A 165 3.99 -22.45 14.55
N ILE A 166 3.96 -21.20 14.99
CA ILE A 166 3.99 -20.81 16.39
C ILE A 166 2.67 -20.13 16.69
N LEU A 167 1.87 -20.73 17.57
CA LEU A 167 0.58 -20.25 18.00
C LEU A 167 0.60 -19.95 19.50
N ALA A 168 0.05 -18.81 19.90
CA ALA A 168 -0.24 -18.49 21.29
C ALA A 168 -1.71 -18.04 21.44
N GLU A 169 -2.48 -18.67 22.31
CA GLU A 169 -3.85 -18.26 22.65
C GLU A 169 -3.88 -16.91 23.39
N GLY A 170 -2.78 -16.57 24.06
CA GLY A 170 -2.52 -15.25 24.63
C GLY A 170 -1.72 -14.35 23.70
N GLY A 171 -0.93 -13.45 24.27
CA GLY A 171 0.02 -12.62 23.53
C GLY A 171 1.38 -13.29 23.33
N ILE A 172 2.11 -12.83 22.33
CA ILE A 172 3.53 -13.12 22.12
C ILE A 172 4.33 -11.86 22.48
N GLY A 173 5.41 -12.02 23.24
CA GLY A 173 6.36 -10.94 23.54
C GLY A 173 7.14 -10.50 22.30
N SER A 174 8.40 -10.08 22.49
CA SER A 174 9.25 -9.73 21.34
C SER A 174 9.59 -10.96 20.51
N VAL A 175 9.52 -10.83 19.18
CA VAL A 175 9.85 -11.87 18.21
C VAL A 175 11.14 -11.51 17.47
N ARG A 176 12.10 -12.43 17.46
CA ARG A 176 13.32 -12.33 16.64
C ARG A 176 13.52 -13.60 15.84
N ILE A 177 13.55 -13.48 14.52
CA ILE A 177 13.96 -14.53 13.57
C ILE A 177 15.24 -14.05 12.87
N GLY A 178 16.33 -14.80 12.97
CA GLY A 178 17.61 -14.41 12.40
C GLY A 178 17.70 -14.60 10.89
N GLY A 179 17.03 -15.64 10.38
CA GLY A 179 16.83 -15.92 8.96
C GLY A 179 15.49 -15.40 8.47
N GLU A 180 14.77 -16.24 7.74
CA GLU A 180 13.49 -15.92 7.10
C GLU A 180 12.31 -16.62 7.78
N VAL A 181 11.10 -16.11 7.53
CA VAL A 181 9.86 -16.84 7.79
C VAL A 181 9.33 -17.30 6.45
N GLN A 182 9.31 -18.61 6.24
CA GLN A 182 8.96 -19.23 4.97
C GLN A 182 7.67 -20.02 5.08
N GLY A 183 6.67 -19.64 4.30
CA GLY A 183 5.42 -20.36 4.13
C GLY A 183 5.58 -21.65 3.34
N GLY A 184 4.54 -22.49 3.39
CA GLY A 184 4.49 -23.77 2.70
C GLY A 184 3.17 -24.01 1.97
N GLY A 185 2.96 -25.24 1.52
CA GLY A 185 1.70 -25.63 0.87
C GLY A 185 0.55 -25.95 1.83
N GLY A 186 0.85 -26.14 3.12
CA GLY A 186 -0.18 -26.32 4.14
C GLY A 186 -0.80 -24.98 4.57
N GLU A 187 -2.08 -25.01 4.96
CA GLU A 187 -2.73 -23.87 5.62
C GLU A 187 -1.96 -23.46 6.88
N ALA A 188 -1.77 -22.16 7.09
CA ALA A 188 -1.00 -21.58 8.20
C ALA A 188 0.41 -22.17 8.37
N ALA A 189 1.03 -22.63 7.28
CA ALA A 189 2.40 -23.13 7.31
C ALA A 189 3.39 -21.96 7.42
N GLY A 190 4.37 -22.06 8.32
CA GLY A 190 5.40 -21.02 8.51
C GLY A 190 4.83 -19.73 9.08
N VAL A 191 4.06 -19.82 10.16
CA VAL A 191 3.27 -18.70 10.70
C VAL A 191 3.66 -18.38 12.13
N ILE A 192 3.60 -17.10 12.48
CA ILE A 192 3.63 -16.62 13.87
C ILE A 192 2.26 -15.99 14.14
N LEU A 193 1.46 -16.62 15.00
CA LEU A 193 0.08 -16.24 15.27
C LEU A 193 -0.17 -16.06 16.77
N SER A 194 -0.81 -14.95 17.12
CA SER A 194 -1.23 -14.61 18.48
C SER A 194 -2.70 -14.24 18.50
N SER A 195 -3.48 -14.88 19.36
CA SER A 195 -4.87 -14.49 19.66
C SER A 195 -4.95 -13.28 20.60
N GLY A 196 -3.82 -12.84 21.18
CA GLY A 196 -3.65 -11.56 21.85
C GLY A 196 -2.82 -10.57 21.04
N THR A 197 -1.92 -9.84 21.70
CA THR A 197 -0.98 -8.90 21.08
C THR A 197 0.34 -9.56 20.70
N ILE A 198 1.02 -9.04 19.67
CA ILE A 198 2.43 -9.37 19.41
C ILE A 198 3.30 -8.15 19.75
N GLY A 199 4.41 -8.36 20.44
CA GLY A 199 5.41 -7.32 20.69
C GLY A 199 6.12 -6.85 19.41
N SER A 200 7.32 -6.26 19.55
CA SER A 200 8.13 -5.93 18.36
C SER A 200 8.56 -7.20 17.62
N VAL A 201 8.55 -7.16 16.29
CA VAL A 201 8.97 -8.26 15.43
C VAL A 201 10.20 -7.86 14.62
N SER A 202 11.20 -8.74 14.56
CA SER A 202 12.41 -8.57 13.74
C SER A 202 12.73 -9.85 12.99
N ILE A 203 12.71 -9.80 11.66
CA ILE A 203 13.15 -10.86 10.75
C ILE A 203 14.42 -10.37 10.05
N GLY A 204 15.51 -11.14 10.14
CA GLY A 204 16.79 -10.79 9.51
C GLY A 204 16.76 -10.94 7.98
N GLY A 205 16.02 -11.91 7.46
CA GLY A 205 15.78 -12.16 6.04
C GLY A 205 14.41 -11.66 5.57
N SER A 206 13.73 -12.49 4.77
CA SER A 206 12.44 -12.19 4.14
C SER A 206 11.25 -12.81 4.89
N LEU A 207 10.06 -12.30 4.60
CA LEU A 207 8.78 -12.97 4.88
C LEU A 207 8.26 -13.53 3.55
N ILE A 208 8.15 -14.85 3.43
CA ILE A 208 7.91 -15.52 2.15
C ILE A 208 6.61 -16.32 2.24
N GLY A 209 5.67 -16.01 1.37
CA GLY A 209 4.39 -16.70 1.25
C GLY A 209 4.51 -18.00 0.47
N GLY A 210 3.66 -18.96 0.78
CA GLY A 210 3.54 -20.22 0.06
C GLY A 210 2.20 -20.36 -0.65
N PRO A 211 1.94 -21.53 -1.26
CA PRO A 211 0.64 -21.84 -1.87
C PRO A 211 -0.47 -22.12 -0.84
N GLY A 212 -0.14 -22.40 0.42
CA GLY A 212 -1.14 -22.58 1.48
C GLY A 212 -1.78 -21.25 1.91
N ARG A 213 -3.06 -21.29 2.27
CA ARG A 213 -3.76 -20.15 2.90
C ARG A 213 -3.04 -19.72 4.19
N ASP A 214 -2.96 -18.42 4.43
CA ASP A 214 -2.32 -17.79 5.60
C ASP A 214 -0.84 -18.22 5.76
N SER A 215 -0.18 -18.70 4.70
CA SER A 215 1.19 -19.23 4.81
C SER A 215 2.24 -18.13 4.80
N GLY A 216 3.27 -18.27 5.63
CA GLY A 216 4.31 -17.25 5.75
C GLY A 216 3.79 -15.95 6.38
N GLN A 217 2.85 -16.04 7.32
CA GLN A 217 2.17 -14.88 7.91
C GLN A 217 2.72 -14.53 9.30
N ILE A 218 2.61 -13.25 9.67
CA ILE A 218 2.76 -12.76 11.05
C ILE A 218 1.44 -12.11 11.43
N ALA A 219 0.70 -12.69 12.37
CA ALA A 219 -0.67 -12.29 12.67
C ALA A 219 -0.93 -12.08 14.16
N SER A 220 -1.55 -10.95 14.49
CA SER A 220 -1.99 -10.57 15.83
C SER A 220 -3.47 -10.24 15.83
N ALA A 221 -4.25 -10.89 16.70
CA ALA A 221 -5.66 -10.55 16.89
C ALA A 221 -5.86 -9.23 17.67
N GLY A 222 -4.85 -8.78 18.42
CA GLY A 222 -4.78 -7.44 19.01
C GLY A 222 -3.74 -6.56 18.33
N ASP A 223 -3.25 -5.56 19.06
CA ASP A 223 -2.17 -4.67 18.60
C ASP A 223 -0.86 -5.43 18.33
N MET A 224 -0.11 -4.93 17.36
CA MET A 224 1.23 -5.39 17.04
C MET A 224 2.26 -4.27 17.24
N GLY A 225 3.39 -4.62 17.85
CA GLY A 225 4.55 -3.76 17.95
C GLY A 225 5.17 -3.45 16.58
N PHE A 226 6.29 -2.73 16.58
CA PHE A 226 6.94 -2.35 15.32
C PHE A 226 7.53 -3.59 14.64
N VAL A 227 7.30 -3.74 13.33
CA VAL A 227 7.78 -4.87 12.52
C VAL A 227 8.97 -4.46 11.66
N ARG A 228 10.07 -5.22 11.72
CA ARG A 228 11.24 -5.07 10.85
C ARG A 228 11.49 -6.35 10.07
N ILE A 229 11.60 -6.23 8.76
CA ILE A 229 11.95 -7.31 7.83
C ILE A 229 13.18 -6.84 7.07
N GLY A 230 14.27 -7.61 7.17
CA GLY A 230 15.58 -7.19 6.65
C GLY A 230 15.61 -7.11 5.14
N HIS A 231 14.92 -8.03 4.46
CA HIS A 231 14.84 -8.11 2.99
C HIS A 231 13.39 -7.91 2.54
N ASP A 232 12.82 -8.85 1.78
CA ASP A 232 11.55 -8.68 1.07
C ASP A 232 10.35 -9.27 1.84
N VAL A 233 9.17 -8.80 1.49
CA VAL A 233 7.91 -9.52 1.73
C VAL A 233 7.41 -10.02 0.39
N LEU A 234 7.34 -11.35 0.23
CA LEU A 234 7.07 -12.01 -1.04
C LEU A 234 5.76 -12.79 -0.98
N GLY A 235 4.68 -12.23 -1.51
CA GLY A 235 3.38 -12.88 -1.62
C GLY A 235 3.46 -14.20 -2.40
N GLY A 236 2.74 -15.21 -1.93
CA GLY A 236 2.64 -16.52 -2.57
C GLY A 236 1.37 -16.66 -3.42
N THR A 237 1.00 -17.90 -3.74
CA THR A 237 -0.26 -18.22 -4.43
C THR A 237 -1.37 -18.67 -3.48
N GLY A 238 -1.15 -18.58 -2.17
CA GLY A 238 -2.18 -18.78 -1.14
C GLY A 238 -2.78 -17.47 -0.67
N PHE A 239 -4.06 -17.48 -0.29
CA PHE A 239 -4.74 -16.33 0.33
C PHE A 239 -3.96 -15.85 1.55
N ASN A 240 -3.84 -14.52 1.74
CA ASN A 240 -3.21 -13.92 2.92
C ASN A 240 -1.75 -14.38 3.14
N SER A 241 -1.08 -14.87 2.08
CA SER A 241 0.28 -15.38 2.18
C SER A 241 1.29 -14.23 2.21
N ALA A 242 2.32 -14.35 3.04
CA ALA A 242 3.27 -13.25 3.31
C ALA A 242 2.62 -11.97 3.84
N GLU A 243 1.62 -12.09 4.70
CA GLU A 243 0.94 -10.93 5.28
C GLU A 243 1.49 -10.60 6.68
N VAL A 244 1.72 -9.31 6.93
CA VAL A 244 1.88 -8.76 8.28
C VAL A 244 0.52 -8.20 8.71
N ARG A 245 -0.19 -8.94 9.56
CA ARG A 245 -1.59 -8.64 9.94
C ARG A 245 -1.72 -8.26 11.41
N SER A 246 -2.26 -7.07 11.66
CA SER A 246 -2.73 -6.64 12.98
C SER A 246 -4.23 -6.35 12.95
N ASN A 247 -5.02 -7.08 13.73
CA ASN A 247 -6.46 -6.77 13.91
C ASN A 247 -6.69 -5.62 14.92
N GLY A 248 -5.65 -5.18 15.62
CA GLY A 248 -5.59 -3.91 16.36
C GLY A 248 -4.77 -2.85 15.62
N ARG A 249 -4.04 -2.02 16.37
CA ARG A 249 -3.07 -1.05 15.85
C ARG A 249 -1.74 -1.73 15.50
N LEU A 250 -1.15 -1.38 14.35
CA LEU A 250 0.24 -1.69 14.03
C LEU A 250 1.14 -0.49 14.33
N ALA A 251 2.15 -0.65 15.19
CA ALA A 251 3.02 0.47 15.58
C ALA A 251 3.86 1.05 14.42
N GLY A 252 4.01 0.31 13.31
CA GLY A 252 4.73 0.68 12.09
C GLY A 252 5.49 -0.50 11.51
N ALA A 253 5.97 -0.36 10.28
CA ALA A 253 6.72 -1.41 9.58
C ALA A 253 7.94 -0.87 8.83
N THR A 254 9.00 -1.66 8.74
CA THR A 254 10.13 -1.42 7.84
C THR A 254 10.47 -2.71 7.12
N ILE A 255 10.44 -2.66 5.80
CA ILE A 255 10.85 -3.73 4.88
C ILE A 255 12.11 -3.21 4.17
N GLY A 256 13.24 -3.89 4.34
CA GLY A 256 14.52 -3.43 3.78
C GLY A 256 14.62 -3.59 2.27
N GLY A 257 13.90 -4.56 1.70
CA GLY A 257 13.74 -4.78 0.26
C GLY A 257 12.39 -4.28 -0.25
N SER A 258 11.74 -5.10 -1.08
CA SER A 258 10.45 -4.83 -1.70
C SER A 258 9.27 -5.48 -0.96
N LEU A 259 8.08 -4.89 -1.12
CA LEU A 259 6.80 -5.53 -0.81
C LEU A 259 6.19 -6.01 -2.12
N VAL A 260 6.07 -7.32 -2.30
CA VAL A 260 5.70 -7.93 -3.57
C VAL A 260 4.41 -8.74 -3.42
N GLY A 261 3.37 -8.34 -4.13
CA GLY A 261 2.11 -9.06 -4.22
C GLY A 261 2.26 -10.40 -4.93
N GLY A 262 1.45 -11.38 -4.53
CA GLY A 262 1.46 -12.73 -5.08
C GLY A 262 0.33 -13.01 -6.07
N GLY A 263 0.01 -14.30 -6.20
CA GLY A 263 -0.98 -14.83 -7.13
C GLY A 263 -2.34 -15.15 -6.50
N ALA A 264 -2.56 -14.83 -5.23
CA ALA A 264 -3.83 -14.98 -4.52
C ALA A 264 -4.14 -13.74 -3.67
N ASP A 265 -5.40 -13.60 -3.24
CA ASP A 265 -5.87 -12.37 -2.61
C ASP A 265 -5.12 -12.06 -1.32
N ASP A 266 -4.92 -10.77 -1.05
CA ASP A 266 -4.26 -10.24 0.16
C ASP A 266 -2.83 -10.77 0.37
N SER A 267 -2.19 -11.27 -0.68
CA SER A 267 -0.81 -11.78 -0.59
C SER A 267 0.22 -10.66 -0.70
N GLY A 268 1.28 -10.75 0.10
CA GLY A 268 2.33 -9.74 0.16
C GLY A 268 1.80 -8.39 0.63
N GLN A 269 1.29 -8.34 1.86
CA GLN A 269 0.55 -7.19 2.38
C GLN A 269 1.03 -6.79 3.78
N VAL A 270 0.93 -5.49 4.09
CA VAL A 270 1.01 -4.96 5.46
C VAL A 270 -0.36 -4.40 5.82
N PHE A 271 -1.03 -5.04 6.78
CA PHE A 271 -2.40 -4.75 7.14
C PHE A 271 -2.53 -4.40 8.63
N SER A 272 -3.31 -3.35 8.90
CA SER A 272 -3.75 -2.95 10.23
C SER A 272 -5.23 -2.63 10.19
N ASN A 273 -6.03 -3.25 11.05
CA ASN A 273 -7.42 -2.84 11.19
C ASN A 273 -7.50 -1.45 11.81
N GLY A 274 -6.73 -1.15 12.85
CA GLY A 274 -6.65 0.18 13.47
C GLY A 274 -5.57 1.08 12.85
N ASP A 275 -5.15 2.10 13.61
CA ASP A 275 -4.05 2.99 13.21
C ASP A 275 -2.80 2.20 12.81
N MET A 276 -2.12 2.65 11.77
CA MET A 276 -0.83 2.15 11.38
C MET A 276 0.21 3.26 11.54
N GLY A 277 1.30 2.98 12.26
CA GLY A 277 2.43 3.90 12.33
C GLY A 277 3.16 4.06 11.00
N PRO A 278 4.35 4.69 10.99
CA PRO A 278 5.10 4.87 9.76
C PRO A 278 5.44 3.54 9.08
N VAL A 279 5.35 3.50 7.75
CA VAL A 279 5.72 2.35 6.92
C VAL A 279 6.85 2.76 5.96
N LYS A 280 7.93 2.00 5.95
CA LYS A 280 9.05 2.17 5.02
C LYS A 280 9.28 0.90 4.21
N ILE A 281 9.27 1.03 2.89
CA ILE A 281 9.72 0.00 1.95
C ILE A 281 11.04 0.48 1.34
N GLY A 282 12.08 -0.34 1.42
CA GLY A 282 13.43 0.03 0.98
C GLY A 282 13.53 0.17 -0.54
N HIS A 283 12.83 -0.70 -1.27
CA HIS A 283 12.78 -0.71 -2.73
C HIS A 283 11.33 -0.49 -3.19
N ASP A 284 10.77 -1.42 -3.96
CA ASP A 284 9.50 -1.25 -4.66
C ASP A 284 8.31 -1.82 -3.86
N LEU A 285 7.14 -1.24 -4.08
CA LEU A 285 5.85 -1.86 -3.77
C LEU A 285 5.26 -2.33 -5.09
N LEU A 286 5.20 -3.65 -5.28
CA LEU A 286 4.77 -4.29 -6.51
C LEU A 286 3.44 -4.98 -6.26
N GLY A 287 2.40 -4.59 -7.00
CA GLY A 287 1.15 -5.34 -7.09
C GLY A 287 1.38 -6.70 -7.74
N GLY A 288 0.50 -7.65 -7.43
CA GLY A 288 0.50 -9.00 -8.00
C GLY A 288 -0.64 -9.24 -8.99
N SER A 289 -1.04 -10.50 -9.13
CA SER A 289 -2.06 -10.92 -10.11
C SER A 289 -3.40 -11.29 -9.48
N ALA A 290 -3.62 -10.94 -8.22
CA ALA A 290 -4.84 -11.21 -7.45
C ALA A 290 -5.34 -9.97 -6.69
N GLN A 291 -6.49 -10.05 -6.02
CA GLN A 291 -7.09 -8.87 -5.40
C GLN A 291 -6.28 -8.41 -4.17
N GLY A 292 -6.09 -7.10 -3.99
CA GLY A 292 -5.52 -6.53 -2.75
C GLY A 292 -4.07 -6.92 -2.45
N CYS A 293 -3.36 -7.50 -3.43
CA CYS A 293 -1.99 -7.98 -3.24
C CYS A 293 -0.95 -6.86 -3.44
N GLY A 294 0.18 -6.95 -2.73
CA GLY A 294 1.21 -5.92 -2.75
C GLY A 294 0.66 -4.61 -2.19
N ALA A 295 0.16 -4.62 -0.96
CA ALA A 295 -0.63 -3.50 -0.42
C ALA A 295 -0.23 -3.09 1.01
N ILE A 296 -0.47 -1.82 1.34
CA ILE A 296 -0.36 -1.24 2.68
C ILE A 296 -1.74 -0.69 3.06
N ILE A 297 -2.37 -1.25 4.09
CA ILE A 297 -3.77 -0.92 4.41
C ILE A 297 -3.94 -0.64 5.90
N SER A 298 -4.47 0.55 6.23
CA SER A 298 -5.07 0.87 7.53
C SER A 298 -6.58 1.05 7.35
N SER A 299 -7.35 -0.02 7.60
CA SER A 299 -8.74 -0.13 7.14
C SER A 299 -9.78 0.59 8.01
N SER A 300 -9.43 0.97 9.25
CA SER A 300 -10.30 1.80 10.11
C SER A 300 -9.55 2.90 10.85
N GLY A 301 -8.26 3.09 10.53
CA GLY A 301 -7.37 3.99 11.24
C GLY A 301 -6.63 4.97 10.32
N ARG A 302 -5.77 5.78 10.93
CA ARG A 302 -4.83 6.63 10.19
C ARG A 302 -3.59 5.82 9.83
N LEU A 303 -3.15 5.94 8.58
CA LEU A 303 -1.84 5.49 8.15
C LEU A 303 -0.81 6.61 8.40
N GLY A 304 0.30 6.27 9.05
CA GLY A 304 1.41 7.17 9.32
C GLY A 304 2.14 7.64 8.05
N ALA A 305 3.35 8.16 8.20
CA ALA A 305 4.18 8.49 7.05
C ALA A 305 4.51 7.21 6.26
N VAL A 306 4.42 7.26 4.93
CA VAL A 306 4.77 6.16 4.04
C VAL A 306 5.94 6.57 3.17
N THR A 307 6.99 5.75 3.13
CA THR A 307 8.16 5.98 2.29
C THR A 307 8.47 4.73 1.47
N ILE A 308 8.39 4.85 0.15
CA ILE A 308 8.79 3.83 -0.82
C ILE A 308 10.10 4.28 -1.47
N GLY A 309 11.18 3.52 -1.25
CA GLY A 309 12.51 3.87 -1.76
C GLY A 309 12.68 3.63 -3.26
N GLY A 310 11.76 2.90 -3.89
CA GLY A 310 11.65 2.71 -5.33
C GLY A 310 10.32 3.22 -5.87
N SER A 311 9.66 2.40 -6.68
CA SER A 311 8.38 2.69 -7.32
C SER A 311 7.21 1.98 -6.63
N VAL A 312 6.00 2.50 -6.84
CA VAL A 312 4.76 1.77 -6.65
C VAL A 312 4.28 1.32 -8.04
N VAL A 313 4.14 0.01 -8.24
CA VAL A 313 3.75 -0.57 -9.53
C VAL A 313 2.48 -1.38 -9.35
N GLY A 314 1.47 -1.10 -10.16
CA GLY A 314 0.19 -1.78 -10.14
C GLY A 314 0.28 -3.17 -10.73
N GLY A 315 -0.66 -4.02 -10.35
CA GLY A 315 -0.74 -5.40 -10.83
C GLY A 315 -1.73 -5.61 -11.99
N SER A 316 -2.07 -6.87 -12.22
CA SER A 316 -3.05 -7.27 -13.24
C SER A 316 -4.41 -7.64 -12.66
N ALA A 317 -4.66 -7.35 -11.38
CA ALA A 317 -5.91 -7.61 -10.68
C ALA A 317 -6.33 -6.40 -9.84
N ILE A 318 -7.60 -6.39 -9.41
CA ILE A 318 -8.23 -5.26 -8.74
C ILE A 318 -7.48 -4.90 -7.45
N ILE A 319 -7.21 -3.61 -7.21
CA ILE A 319 -6.60 -3.13 -5.95
C ILE A 319 -5.18 -3.72 -5.74
N ALA A 320 -4.49 -4.12 -6.80
CA ALA A 320 -3.09 -4.54 -6.72
C ALA A 320 -2.14 -3.33 -6.69
N GLY A 321 -1.19 -3.31 -5.76
CA GLY A 321 -0.30 -2.16 -5.57
C GLY A 321 -0.97 -1.01 -4.83
N PHE A 322 -1.70 -1.30 -3.74
CA PHE A 322 -2.62 -0.37 -3.09
C PHE A 322 -2.04 0.25 -1.80
N ILE A 323 -2.32 1.53 -1.56
CA ILE A 323 -1.98 2.22 -0.32
C ILE A 323 -3.24 2.90 0.21
N GLU A 324 -3.69 2.48 1.40
CA GLU A 324 -4.93 2.96 2.01
C GLU A 324 -4.72 3.44 3.45
N GLY A 325 -5.33 4.59 3.76
CA GLY A 325 -5.56 5.02 5.13
C GLY A 325 -6.96 5.60 5.30
N GLU A 326 -7.83 4.89 6.02
CA GLU A 326 -9.23 5.29 6.26
C GLU A 326 -9.33 6.72 6.81
N LEU A 327 -8.58 7.03 7.88
CA LEU A 327 -8.64 8.35 8.53
C LEU A 327 -7.56 9.32 8.02
N GLY A 328 -6.99 9.03 6.86
CA GLY A 328 -5.92 9.80 6.22
C GLY A 328 -4.57 9.10 6.22
N ILE A 329 -3.65 9.69 5.48
CA ILE A 329 -2.26 9.25 5.34
C ILE A 329 -1.34 10.39 5.77
N GLY A 330 -0.25 10.07 6.47
CA GLY A 330 0.83 11.02 6.73
C GLY A 330 1.52 11.49 5.44
N PRO A 331 2.72 12.08 5.54
CA PRO A 331 3.51 12.35 4.35
C PRO A 331 3.78 11.05 3.57
N LEU A 332 3.42 11.03 2.30
CA LEU A 332 3.64 9.91 1.39
C LEU A 332 4.73 10.30 0.37
N THR A 333 5.83 9.55 0.37
CA THR A 333 6.96 9.72 -0.55
C THR A 333 7.20 8.44 -1.33
N ILE A 334 7.20 8.53 -2.66
CA ILE A 334 7.62 7.51 -3.60
C ILE A 334 8.86 8.05 -4.30
N ALA A 335 10.02 7.41 -4.12
CA ALA A 335 11.27 7.94 -4.64
C ALA A 335 11.31 7.97 -6.17
N HIS A 336 10.73 6.97 -6.82
CA HIS A 336 10.66 6.84 -8.27
C HIS A 336 9.21 7.04 -8.74
N ASP A 337 8.61 6.06 -9.41
CA ASP A 337 7.36 6.24 -10.14
C ASP A 337 6.15 5.63 -9.42
N LEU A 338 4.98 6.21 -9.66
CA LEU A 338 3.68 5.58 -9.41
C LEU A 338 3.14 5.11 -10.76
N ARG A 339 3.06 3.79 -11.00
CA ARG A 339 2.72 3.22 -12.31
C ARG A 339 1.50 2.31 -12.22
N GLY A 340 0.40 2.72 -12.84
CA GLY A 340 -0.82 1.94 -12.98
C GLY A 340 -0.60 0.60 -13.70
N GLY A 341 -1.41 -0.39 -13.34
CA GLY A 341 -1.44 -1.71 -13.95
C GLY A 341 -2.58 -1.86 -14.97
N SER A 342 -2.92 -3.10 -15.30
CA SER A 342 -3.90 -3.41 -16.36
C SER A 342 -5.33 -3.62 -15.86
N ALA A 343 -5.52 -3.78 -14.55
CA ALA A 343 -6.82 -3.94 -13.92
C ALA A 343 -7.28 -2.67 -13.21
N PHE A 344 -8.56 -2.65 -12.83
CA PHE A 344 -9.19 -1.55 -12.11
C PHE A 344 -8.49 -1.25 -10.78
N GLU A 345 -8.31 0.04 -10.45
CA GLU A 345 -7.80 0.50 -9.15
C GLU A 345 -6.43 -0.09 -8.76
N THR A 346 -5.47 -0.13 -9.70
CA THR A 346 -4.10 -0.59 -9.45
C THR A 346 -3.09 0.55 -9.35
N ALA A 347 -2.05 0.39 -8.53
CA ALA A 347 -1.20 1.52 -8.12
C ALA A 347 -2.04 2.69 -7.62
N PHE A 348 -2.97 2.37 -6.73
CA PHE A 348 -4.01 3.27 -6.28
C PHE A 348 -3.70 3.71 -4.85
N ILE A 349 -3.74 5.02 -4.63
CA ILE A 349 -3.55 5.63 -3.32
C ILE A 349 -4.88 6.23 -2.91
N LEU A 350 -5.44 5.74 -1.81
CA LEU A 350 -6.73 6.16 -1.31
C LEU A 350 -6.64 6.59 0.16
N ALA A 351 -7.24 7.74 0.45
CA ALA A 351 -7.46 8.18 1.81
C ALA A 351 -8.86 8.77 1.97
N PHE A 352 -9.71 8.19 2.81
CA PHE A 352 -10.98 8.83 3.19
C PHE A 352 -10.79 9.94 4.25
N GLY A 353 -9.54 10.37 4.42
CA GLY A 353 -9.16 11.55 5.16
C GLY A 353 -8.05 12.29 4.41
N ARG A 354 -7.34 13.16 5.12
CA ARG A 354 -6.27 13.96 4.51
C ARG A 354 -5.02 13.13 4.22
N ILE A 355 -4.45 13.25 3.02
CA ILE A 355 -3.04 12.92 2.75
C ILE A 355 -2.19 14.17 3.08
N ALA A 356 -1.28 14.08 4.05
CA ALA A 356 -0.58 15.26 4.57
C ALA A 356 0.28 15.98 3.50
N SER A 357 0.90 15.21 2.61
CA SER A 357 1.61 15.67 1.41
C SER A 357 1.90 14.45 0.52
N LEU A 358 1.92 14.63 -0.79
CA LEU A 358 2.34 13.60 -1.74
C LEU A 358 3.60 14.05 -2.50
N THR A 359 4.64 13.23 -2.50
CA THR A 359 5.84 13.41 -3.32
C THR A 359 6.12 12.14 -4.12
N VAL A 360 6.18 12.27 -5.44
CA VAL A 360 6.64 11.24 -6.38
C VAL A 360 7.88 11.78 -7.08
N GLY A 361 9.04 11.18 -6.86
CA GLY A 361 10.31 11.67 -7.42
C GLY A 361 10.41 11.48 -8.94
N GLY A 362 9.73 10.48 -9.47
CA GLY A 362 9.57 10.21 -10.90
C GLY A 362 8.24 10.73 -11.45
N SER A 363 7.58 9.90 -12.27
CA SER A 363 6.29 10.18 -12.89
C SER A 363 5.14 9.49 -12.15
N VAL A 364 3.96 10.08 -12.25
CA VAL A 364 2.70 9.34 -12.08
C VAL A 364 2.23 8.94 -13.47
N THR A 365 2.01 7.65 -13.70
CA THR A 365 1.63 7.12 -15.00
C THR A 365 0.46 6.18 -14.83
N GLY A 366 -0.66 6.50 -15.49
CA GLY A 366 -1.80 5.61 -15.61
C GLY A 366 -1.45 4.33 -16.37
N GLY A 367 -2.15 3.25 -16.06
CA GLY A 367 -2.05 1.98 -16.75
C GLY A 367 -3.15 1.81 -17.80
N SER A 368 -3.34 0.58 -18.28
CA SER A 368 -4.40 0.25 -19.25
C SER A 368 -5.75 -0.10 -18.60
N GLY A 369 -5.82 -0.10 -17.26
CA GLY A 369 -7.08 -0.23 -16.51
C GLY A 369 -7.59 1.13 -15.99
N SER A 370 -8.89 1.23 -15.71
CA SER A 370 -9.49 2.43 -15.10
C SER A 370 -9.05 2.64 -13.66
N ARG A 371 -8.95 3.90 -13.22
CA ARG A 371 -8.49 4.30 -11.88
C ARG A 371 -7.10 3.79 -11.52
N THR A 372 -6.19 3.74 -12.49
CA THR A 372 -4.84 3.23 -12.26
C THR A 372 -3.82 4.35 -12.22
N GLY A 373 -2.76 4.20 -11.42
CA GLY A 373 -1.83 5.31 -11.16
C GLY A 373 -2.56 6.52 -10.60
N CYS A 374 -3.46 6.27 -9.66
CA CYS A 374 -4.48 7.21 -9.21
C CYS A 374 -4.26 7.59 -7.73
N VAL A 375 -4.58 8.84 -7.40
CA VAL A 375 -4.52 9.38 -6.04
C VAL A 375 -5.86 10.02 -5.72
N LEU A 376 -6.56 9.47 -4.74
CA LEU A 376 -7.82 10.02 -4.22
C LEU A 376 -7.68 10.31 -2.72
N ALA A 377 -8.13 11.49 -2.30
CA ALA A 377 -8.23 11.82 -0.89
C ALA A 377 -9.41 12.74 -0.58
N ASP A 378 -9.89 12.73 0.65
CA ASP A 378 -10.80 13.77 1.14
C ASP A 378 -10.13 15.14 1.06
N GLU A 379 -8.88 15.25 1.54
CA GLU A 379 -8.03 16.42 1.35
C GLU A 379 -6.64 16.02 0.92
N LEU A 380 -6.06 16.76 -0.02
CA LEU A 380 -4.65 16.63 -0.37
C LEU A 380 -3.84 17.78 0.23
N GLY A 381 -2.70 17.45 0.82
CA GLY A 381 -1.62 18.41 1.02
C GLY A 381 -0.95 18.81 -0.29
N PRO A 382 0.19 19.51 -0.22
CA PRO A 382 1.01 19.79 -1.40
C PRO A 382 1.34 18.50 -2.17
N VAL A 383 1.18 18.55 -3.49
CA VAL A 383 1.52 17.47 -4.41
C VAL A 383 2.74 17.88 -5.25
N ALA A 384 3.77 17.05 -5.25
CA ALA A 384 4.96 17.21 -6.07
C ALA A 384 5.24 15.94 -6.88
N ILE A 385 5.30 16.07 -8.20
CA ILE A 385 5.68 15.00 -9.14
C ILE A 385 6.94 15.48 -9.86
N GLY A 386 8.04 14.74 -9.73
CA GLY A 386 9.35 15.16 -10.23
C GLY A 386 9.42 15.20 -11.75
N HIS A 387 8.73 14.29 -12.43
CA HIS A 387 8.64 14.20 -13.88
C HIS A 387 7.21 14.45 -14.35
N ASN A 388 6.56 13.50 -15.02
CA ASN A 388 5.31 13.72 -15.72
C ASN A 388 4.10 13.20 -14.93
N LEU A 389 2.94 13.81 -15.15
CA LEU A 389 1.64 13.18 -14.92
C LEU A 389 1.14 12.68 -16.27
N VAL A 390 1.02 11.37 -16.41
CA VAL A 390 0.64 10.72 -17.68
C VAL A 390 -0.61 9.91 -17.44
N GLY A 391 -1.65 10.12 -18.24
CA GLY A 391 -2.82 9.26 -18.23
C GLY A 391 -2.52 7.88 -18.80
N GLY A 392 -3.53 7.01 -18.79
CA GLY A 392 -3.35 5.63 -19.23
C GLY A 392 -3.18 5.47 -20.73
N SER A 393 -3.08 4.21 -21.18
CA SER A 393 -3.04 3.86 -22.60
C SER A 393 -4.16 2.88 -22.92
N ALA A 394 -5.09 3.28 -23.79
CA ALA A 394 -6.21 2.47 -24.24
C ALA A 394 -5.90 1.88 -25.63
N THR A 395 -6.20 0.59 -25.83
CA THR A 395 -6.11 -0.12 -27.12
C THR A 395 -7.30 -1.07 -27.27
N GLY A 396 -7.66 -1.45 -28.50
CA GLY A 396 -8.76 -2.39 -28.73
C GLY A 396 -10.11 -1.85 -28.24
N SER A 397 -10.95 -2.66 -27.57
CA SER A 397 -12.26 -2.23 -27.07
C SER A 397 -12.24 -1.73 -25.62
N ALA A 398 -11.13 -1.17 -25.14
CA ALA A 398 -10.98 -0.76 -23.75
C ALA A 398 -11.67 0.58 -23.47
N PHE A 399 -12.60 0.60 -22.51
CA PHE A 399 -13.08 1.83 -21.88
C PHE A 399 -12.16 2.19 -20.70
N LEU A 400 -11.61 3.40 -20.71
CA LEU A 400 -10.61 3.84 -19.74
C LEU A 400 -11.02 5.17 -19.11
N GLU A 401 -11.16 5.19 -17.79
CA GLU A 401 -11.45 6.40 -17.01
C GLU A 401 -10.50 6.59 -15.83
N GLU A 402 -10.27 7.85 -15.44
CA GLU A 402 -9.52 8.24 -14.24
C GLU A 402 -8.13 7.56 -14.13
N SER A 403 -7.47 7.33 -15.26
CA SER A 403 -6.10 6.76 -15.29
C SER A 403 -5.06 7.88 -15.29
N GLY A 404 -4.05 7.78 -14.41
CA GLY A 404 -3.11 8.86 -14.14
C GLY A 404 -3.82 10.08 -13.54
N PHE A 405 -4.57 9.89 -12.47
CA PHE A 405 -5.55 10.84 -11.97
C PHE A 405 -5.27 11.29 -10.54
N ILE A 406 -5.51 12.57 -10.25
CA ILE A 406 -5.34 13.14 -8.92
C ILE A 406 -6.62 13.88 -8.55
N ARG A 407 -7.29 13.45 -7.48
CA ARG A 407 -8.49 14.14 -6.99
C ARG A 407 -8.50 14.30 -5.48
N SER A 408 -8.99 15.45 -5.06
CA SER A 408 -9.30 15.81 -3.69
C SER A 408 -10.78 16.15 -3.57
N GLU A 409 -11.50 15.58 -2.60
CA GLU A 409 -12.89 15.99 -2.28
C GLU A 409 -12.95 17.33 -1.53
N GLY A 410 -11.79 17.89 -1.16
CA GLY A 410 -11.61 19.23 -0.63
C GLY A 410 -10.59 20.01 -1.44
N ARG A 411 -9.61 20.60 -0.74
CA ARG A 411 -8.58 21.50 -1.30
C ARG A 411 -7.30 20.77 -1.73
N ILE A 412 -6.64 21.29 -2.78
CA ILE A 412 -5.24 21.01 -3.10
C ILE A 412 -4.41 22.31 -2.96
N PRO A 413 -3.58 22.48 -1.91
CA PRO A 413 -2.83 23.72 -1.68
C PRO A 413 -1.89 24.13 -2.82
N SER A 414 -1.22 23.14 -3.43
CA SER A 414 -0.31 23.36 -4.56
C SER A 414 -0.03 22.06 -5.28
N VAL A 415 0.06 22.11 -6.61
CA VAL A 415 0.56 21.02 -7.45
C VAL A 415 1.79 21.49 -8.22
N THR A 416 2.88 20.73 -8.14
CA THR A 416 4.10 20.95 -8.94
C THR A 416 4.37 19.70 -9.77
N ILE A 417 4.43 19.88 -11.09
CA ILE A 417 4.83 18.87 -12.08
C ILE A 417 6.17 19.32 -12.68
N GLY A 418 7.23 18.54 -12.44
CA GLY A 418 8.57 18.87 -12.91
C GLY A 418 8.79 18.62 -14.41
N GLY A 419 7.89 17.86 -15.04
CA GLY A 419 7.76 17.65 -16.49
C GLY A 419 6.42 18.15 -17.01
N SER A 420 5.74 17.33 -17.81
CA SER A 420 4.48 17.64 -18.49
C SER A 420 3.28 16.89 -17.88
N ILE A 421 2.07 17.39 -18.17
CA ILE A 421 0.82 16.64 -18.00
C ILE A 421 0.38 16.17 -19.38
N LEU A 422 0.21 14.86 -19.56
CA LEU A 422 -0.05 14.22 -20.85
C LEU A 422 -1.26 13.30 -20.72
N ALA A 423 -2.32 13.50 -21.51
CA ALA A 423 -3.55 12.70 -21.43
C ALA A 423 -3.31 11.19 -21.55
N GLY A 424 -2.26 10.76 -22.27
CA GLY A 424 -1.96 9.37 -22.57
C GLY A 424 -2.21 9.05 -24.04
N VAL A 425 -2.35 7.77 -24.38
CA VAL A 425 -2.54 7.30 -25.77
C VAL A 425 -3.90 6.59 -25.87
N ASP A 426 -4.71 7.00 -26.84
CA ASP A 426 -5.99 6.35 -27.15
C ASP A 426 -5.96 5.79 -28.58
N ASP A 427 -5.60 4.52 -28.69
CA ASP A 427 -5.69 3.71 -29.91
C ASP A 427 -6.87 2.72 -29.81
N SER A 428 -7.88 3.04 -28.98
CA SER A 428 -9.02 2.17 -28.75
C SER A 428 -10.21 2.49 -29.68
N THR A 429 -11.18 1.57 -29.73
CA THR A 429 -12.47 1.71 -30.40
C THR A 429 -13.58 2.15 -29.45
N ASP A 430 -13.27 2.29 -28.16
CA ASP A 430 -14.14 2.86 -27.12
C ASP A 430 -13.52 4.20 -26.64
N GLN A 431 -13.99 4.80 -25.55
CA GLN A 431 -13.53 6.13 -25.13
C GLN A 431 -12.57 6.11 -23.96
N MET A 432 -11.55 6.95 -24.07
CA MET A 432 -10.68 7.36 -22.97
C MET A 432 -11.14 8.71 -22.39
N ARG A 433 -11.56 8.74 -21.13
CA ARG A 433 -12.06 9.95 -20.46
C ARG A 433 -11.32 10.20 -19.15
N ASP A 434 -11.30 11.46 -18.71
CA ASP A 434 -10.85 11.86 -17.37
C ASP A 434 -9.42 11.43 -16.97
N CYS A 435 -8.58 11.13 -17.96
CA CYS A 435 -7.20 10.74 -17.75
C CYS A 435 -6.29 11.97 -17.58
N ALA A 436 -5.14 11.78 -16.92
CA ALA A 436 -4.17 12.86 -16.63
C ALA A 436 -4.77 14.10 -15.96
N SER A 437 -5.87 13.94 -15.24
CA SER A 437 -6.64 15.07 -14.71
C SER A 437 -6.33 15.35 -13.24
N ILE A 438 -6.45 16.63 -12.87
CA ILE A 438 -6.25 17.13 -11.49
C ILE A 438 -7.54 17.83 -11.07
N ARG A 439 -8.23 17.30 -10.06
CA ARG A 439 -9.54 17.83 -9.65
C ARG A 439 -9.62 18.08 -8.15
N ALA A 440 -10.16 19.21 -7.77
CA ALA A 440 -10.46 19.55 -6.38
C ALA A 440 -11.95 19.88 -6.27
N ALA A 441 -12.65 19.39 -5.25
CA ALA A 441 -14.02 19.85 -5.03
C ALA A 441 -14.05 21.28 -4.46
N SER A 442 -12.99 21.70 -3.75
CA SER A 442 -12.84 23.07 -3.25
C SER A 442 -11.93 23.90 -4.16
N ASP A 443 -10.68 24.16 -3.78
CA ASP A 443 -9.76 25.00 -4.54
C ASP A 443 -8.41 24.31 -4.83
N ILE A 444 -7.78 24.73 -5.93
CA ILE A 444 -6.38 24.46 -6.24
C ILE A 444 -5.58 25.74 -6.01
N GLY A 445 -4.80 25.81 -4.94
CA GLY A 445 -4.11 27.04 -4.55
C GLY A 445 -3.04 27.51 -5.55
N SER A 446 -2.35 26.57 -6.20
CA SER A 446 -1.48 26.87 -7.35
C SER A 446 -1.16 25.62 -8.16
N LEU A 447 -0.93 25.80 -9.46
CA LEU A 447 -0.46 24.76 -10.37
C LEU A 447 0.79 25.24 -11.11
N THR A 448 1.89 24.51 -10.97
CA THR A 448 3.12 24.73 -11.75
C THR A 448 3.44 23.48 -12.56
N VAL A 449 3.53 23.63 -13.88
CA VAL A 449 3.95 22.59 -14.83
C VAL A 449 5.19 23.11 -15.56
N ARG A 450 6.35 22.49 -15.36
CA ARG A 450 7.59 22.97 -16.01
C ARG A 450 7.60 22.68 -17.52
N GLY A 451 6.95 21.59 -17.92
CA GLY A 451 6.74 21.19 -19.31
C GLY A 451 5.43 21.72 -19.87
N SER A 452 4.74 20.87 -20.63
CA SER A 452 3.49 21.22 -21.33
C SER A 452 2.28 20.55 -20.68
N ILE A 453 1.08 21.06 -20.99
CA ILE A 453 -0.19 20.36 -20.75
C ILE A 453 -0.71 19.95 -22.11
N VAL A 454 -0.84 18.64 -22.37
CA VAL A 454 -1.17 18.11 -23.69
C VAL A 454 -2.25 17.03 -23.56
N GLY A 455 -3.46 17.38 -24.00
CA GLY A 455 -4.55 16.45 -24.22
C GLY A 455 -4.33 15.55 -25.43
N ASN A 456 -5.20 14.54 -25.58
CA ASN A 456 -5.21 13.67 -26.75
C ASN A 456 -6.49 13.88 -27.56
N ARG A 457 -6.40 13.63 -28.87
CA ARG A 457 -7.53 13.62 -29.79
C ARG A 457 -7.49 12.32 -30.58
N GLY A 458 -8.45 11.44 -30.31
CA GLY A 458 -8.53 10.11 -30.93
C GLY A 458 -9.72 9.98 -31.88
N PRO A 459 -9.76 8.89 -32.69
CA PRO A 459 -10.88 8.59 -33.58
C PRO A 459 -12.24 8.46 -32.87
N GLN A 460 -12.23 8.17 -31.57
CA GLN A 460 -13.42 7.93 -30.74
C GLN A 460 -13.83 9.13 -29.88
N GLY A 461 -13.08 10.24 -29.95
CA GLY A 461 -13.34 11.46 -29.21
C GLY A 461 -12.08 12.13 -28.65
N ASP A 462 -12.27 13.34 -28.16
CA ASP A 462 -11.22 14.09 -27.48
C ASP A 462 -11.06 13.58 -26.04
N SER A 463 -9.81 13.38 -25.60
CA SER A 463 -9.45 13.10 -24.22
C SER A 463 -8.62 14.28 -23.68
N PRO A 464 -9.27 15.39 -23.31
CA PRO A 464 -8.55 16.57 -22.86
C PRO A 464 -7.93 16.34 -21.48
N VAL A 465 -6.80 17.00 -21.22
CA VAL A 465 -6.34 17.14 -19.83
C VAL A 465 -7.30 18.07 -19.11
N VAL A 466 -7.87 17.62 -17.99
CA VAL A 466 -8.80 18.43 -17.19
C VAL A 466 -8.18 18.86 -15.87
N ILE A 467 -8.20 20.17 -15.63
CA ILE A 467 -7.88 20.76 -14.33
C ILE A 467 -9.14 21.46 -13.84
N SER A 468 -9.71 21.02 -12.71
CA SER A 468 -10.94 21.62 -12.20
C SER A 468 -10.92 21.90 -10.70
N ALA A 469 -11.63 22.94 -10.32
CA ALA A 469 -11.88 23.29 -8.93
C ALA A 469 -13.28 23.90 -8.75
N GLY A 470 -13.94 23.56 -7.64
CA GLY A 470 -15.32 23.98 -7.37
C GLY A 470 -15.46 25.41 -6.91
N GLY A 471 -14.56 25.91 -6.07
CA GLY A 471 -14.75 27.17 -5.31
C GLY A 471 -14.41 26.95 -3.83
N GLN A 472 -14.12 28.03 -3.12
CA GLN A 472 -13.81 27.96 -1.69
C GLN A 472 -15.09 27.66 -0.89
N PRO A 473 -15.04 26.76 0.11
CA PRO A 473 -16.22 26.47 0.93
C PRO A 473 -16.78 27.70 1.65
N VAL A 474 -15.92 28.69 1.90
CA VAL A 474 -16.28 30.00 2.44
C VAL A 474 -15.58 31.07 1.60
N PRO A 475 -16.25 31.63 0.58
CA PRO A 475 -15.67 32.67 -0.24
C PRO A 475 -15.47 33.97 0.55
N GLY A 476 -14.52 34.78 0.09
CA GLY A 476 -14.31 36.14 0.59
C GLY A 476 -15.39 37.11 0.14
N PRO A 477 -15.41 38.36 0.66
CA PRO A 477 -16.44 39.34 0.33
C PRO A 477 -16.59 39.67 -1.17
N THR A 478 -15.49 39.56 -1.91
CA THR A 478 -15.39 39.90 -3.34
C THR A 478 -14.62 38.86 -4.16
N THR A 479 -14.27 37.72 -3.55
CA THR A 479 -13.38 36.74 -4.17
C THR A 479 -13.79 35.32 -3.82
N ASP A 480 -13.90 34.49 -4.84
CA ASP A 480 -13.96 33.04 -4.71
C ASP A 480 -12.88 32.41 -5.60
N VAL A 481 -11.65 32.30 -5.09
CA VAL A 481 -10.54 31.79 -5.90
C VAL A 481 -10.55 30.26 -5.89
N ALA A 482 -11.21 29.68 -6.90
CA ALA A 482 -11.25 28.24 -7.13
C ALA A 482 -9.90 27.70 -7.66
N ILE A 483 -9.26 28.42 -8.60
CA ILE A 483 -7.93 28.06 -9.09
C ILE A 483 -7.02 29.27 -8.92
N GLY A 484 -5.96 29.14 -8.13
CA GLY A 484 -5.00 30.20 -7.91
C GLY A 484 -4.08 30.43 -9.11
N LYS A 485 -2.78 30.60 -8.84
CA LYS A 485 -1.80 30.84 -9.90
C LYS A 485 -1.60 29.59 -10.76
N ILE A 486 -1.58 29.75 -12.09
CA ILE A 486 -1.18 28.72 -13.05
C ILE A 486 0.08 29.16 -13.78
N ALA A 487 1.10 28.30 -13.81
CA ALA A 487 2.31 28.51 -14.59
C ALA A 487 2.67 27.26 -15.39
N VAL A 488 2.71 27.39 -16.71
CA VAL A 488 3.09 26.33 -17.66
C VAL A 488 4.31 26.80 -18.44
N GLY A 489 5.42 26.05 -18.36
CA GLY A 489 6.66 26.42 -19.04
C GLY A 489 6.62 26.19 -20.55
N GLY A 490 5.90 25.15 -20.99
CA GLY A 490 5.69 24.78 -22.39
C GLY A 490 4.35 25.28 -22.93
N ARG A 491 3.74 24.48 -23.80
CA ARG A 491 2.45 24.77 -24.43
C ARG A 491 1.28 24.20 -23.63
N VAL A 492 0.08 24.73 -23.88
CA VAL A 492 -1.19 24.15 -23.46
C VAL A 492 -1.96 23.74 -24.71
N GLU A 493 -2.28 22.47 -24.83
CA GLU A 493 -2.91 21.89 -26.01
C GLU A 493 -4.01 20.90 -25.58
N PHE A 494 -5.21 20.99 -26.18
CA PHE A 494 -6.36 20.15 -25.85
C PHE A 494 -6.62 20.02 -24.33
N ALA A 495 -6.64 21.15 -23.63
CA ALA A 495 -6.86 21.19 -22.19
C ALA A 495 -8.17 21.91 -21.82
N ARG A 496 -8.75 21.50 -20.69
CA ARG A 496 -9.89 22.17 -20.05
C ARG A 496 -9.52 22.57 -18.64
N ILE A 497 -9.40 23.88 -18.40
CA ILE A 497 -9.13 24.44 -17.09
C ILE A 497 -10.41 25.12 -16.61
N LEU A 498 -11.06 24.54 -15.60
CA LEU A 498 -12.45 24.80 -15.22
C LEU A 498 -12.57 25.20 -13.74
N ALA A 499 -12.71 26.49 -13.46
CA ALA A 499 -13.06 27.01 -12.16
C ALA A 499 -14.60 27.17 -12.04
N GLY A 500 -15.17 26.68 -10.95
CA GLY A 500 -16.61 26.65 -10.70
C GLY A 500 -17.25 25.27 -10.90
N TYR A 501 -16.43 24.22 -10.99
CA TYR A 501 -16.85 22.87 -11.36
C TYR A 501 -16.49 21.86 -10.27
N SER A 502 -17.42 20.98 -9.94
CA SER A 502 -17.19 19.91 -8.96
C SER A 502 -16.08 18.96 -9.41
N ALA A 503 -15.63 18.10 -8.50
CA ALA A 503 -14.65 17.06 -8.81
C ALA A 503 -15.17 16.04 -9.87
N PHE A 504 -16.48 16.02 -10.12
CA PHE A 504 -17.17 15.22 -11.14
C PHE A 504 -17.65 16.07 -12.34
N LEU A 505 -17.09 17.28 -12.50
CA LEU A 505 -17.34 18.20 -13.61
C LEU A 505 -18.79 18.71 -13.73
N ALA A 506 -19.56 18.69 -12.64
CA ALA A 506 -20.81 19.41 -12.60
C ALA A 506 -20.54 20.92 -12.42
N PRO A 507 -21.17 21.82 -13.19
CA PRO A 507 -21.05 23.26 -12.94
C PRO A 507 -21.81 23.61 -11.65
N ILE A 508 -21.12 24.14 -10.65
CA ILE A 508 -21.67 24.36 -9.30
C ILE A 508 -21.50 25.78 -8.76
N ASP A 509 -20.55 26.56 -9.28
CA ASP A 509 -20.25 27.89 -8.75
C ASP A 509 -20.00 28.89 -9.88
N GLY A 510 -20.82 29.95 -9.92
CA GLY A 510 -20.75 31.06 -10.88
C GLY A 510 -19.91 32.23 -10.42
N ASP A 511 -19.45 32.22 -9.17
CA ASP A 511 -18.61 33.26 -8.57
C ASP A 511 -17.11 32.94 -8.71
N ALA A 512 -16.80 31.72 -9.16
CA ALA A 512 -15.46 31.18 -9.25
C ALA A 512 -14.48 32.08 -10.02
N GLN A 513 -13.27 32.19 -9.48
CA GLN A 513 -12.19 33.00 -10.01
C GLN A 513 -10.95 32.15 -10.29
N ILE A 514 -10.20 32.58 -11.30
CA ILE A 514 -8.88 32.08 -11.65
C ILE A 514 -7.85 33.18 -11.41
N GLY A 515 -6.75 32.84 -10.73
CA GLY A 515 -5.61 33.71 -10.53
C GLY A 515 -4.81 34.00 -11.82
N PRO A 516 -3.58 34.53 -11.69
CA PRO A 516 -2.72 34.77 -12.85
C PRO A 516 -2.33 33.48 -13.56
N VAL A 517 -2.48 33.45 -14.88
CA VAL A 517 -2.11 32.35 -15.77
C VAL A 517 -0.95 32.78 -16.67
N THR A 518 0.09 31.95 -16.71
CA THR A 518 1.26 32.14 -17.59
C THR A 518 1.54 30.85 -18.36
N VAL A 519 1.71 30.97 -19.67
CA VAL A 519 2.08 29.88 -20.58
C VAL A 519 3.27 30.33 -21.41
N GLY A 520 4.39 29.60 -21.33
CA GLY A 520 5.63 29.97 -22.04
C GLY A 520 5.55 29.73 -23.55
N GLY A 521 4.81 28.71 -23.98
CA GLY A 521 4.61 28.35 -25.38
C GLY A 521 3.24 28.76 -25.92
N ASP A 522 2.75 27.97 -26.86
CA ASP A 522 1.47 28.19 -27.54
C ASP A 522 0.28 27.74 -26.68
N TRP A 523 -0.88 28.34 -26.97
CA TRP A 523 -2.19 27.90 -26.51
C TRP A 523 -2.97 27.35 -27.69
N VAL A 524 -3.29 26.07 -27.68
CA VAL A 524 -3.85 25.35 -28.82
C VAL A 524 -5.13 24.64 -28.41
N ALA A 525 -6.26 24.92 -29.06
CA ALA A 525 -7.52 24.18 -28.92
C ALA A 525 -7.88 23.86 -27.45
N SER A 526 -7.81 24.87 -26.57
CA SER A 526 -7.93 24.71 -25.11
C SER A 526 -8.80 25.80 -24.50
N SER A 527 -9.47 25.48 -23.39
CA SER A 527 -10.38 26.41 -22.71
C SER A 527 -9.93 26.73 -21.29
N LEU A 528 -10.04 28.01 -20.92
CA LEU A 528 -9.83 28.55 -19.58
C LEU A 528 -11.12 29.23 -19.12
N VAL A 529 -11.77 28.66 -18.12
CA VAL A 529 -13.16 29.00 -17.78
C VAL A 529 -13.30 29.27 -16.29
N ALA A 530 -13.92 30.38 -15.93
CA ALA A 530 -14.20 30.76 -14.55
C ALA A 530 -15.69 31.12 -14.38
N GLY A 531 -16.45 30.32 -13.64
CA GLY A 531 -17.85 30.62 -13.30
C GLY A 531 -18.85 30.52 -14.45
N VAL A 532 -18.45 29.91 -15.57
CA VAL A 532 -19.21 29.87 -16.82
C VAL A 532 -19.49 28.43 -17.23
N LYS A 533 -20.70 28.15 -17.73
CA LYS A 533 -21.10 26.89 -18.38
C LYS A 533 -21.59 27.15 -19.79
N ASN A 534 -21.48 26.15 -20.67
CA ASN A 534 -22.22 26.16 -21.92
C ASN A 534 -23.64 25.60 -21.69
N THR A 535 -24.65 26.30 -22.21
CA THR A 535 -26.07 25.93 -22.06
C THR A 535 -26.60 25.05 -23.20
N ALA A 536 -25.81 24.83 -24.25
CA ALA A 536 -26.18 23.95 -25.35
C ALA A 536 -26.15 22.48 -24.89
N SER A 537 -27.26 21.77 -25.08
CA SER A 537 -27.45 20.37 -24.63
C SER A 537 -26.52 19.35 -25.30
N ALA A 538 -25.82 19.74 -26.36
CA ALA A 538 -24.89 18.90 -27.12
C ALA A 538 -23.46 19.46 -27.19
N ASN A 539 -23.19 20.64 -26.62
CA ASN A 539 -21.88 21.28 -26.71
C ASN A 539 -21.18 21.36 -25.35
N THR A 540 -19.99 20.77 -25.26
CA THR A 540 -19.08 20.93 -24.10
C THR A 540 -17.99 21.97 -24.36
N ASN A 541 -18.06 22.64 -25.51
CA ASN A 541 -17.11 23.63 -25.96
C ASN A 541 -17.40 25.00 -25.33
N PHE A 542 -16.41 25.88 -25.33
CA PHE A 542 -16.50 27.21 -24.72
C PHE A 542 -16.08 28.26 -25.74
N GLY A 543 -16.43 29.53 -25.54
CA GLY A 543 -16.08 30.61 -26.47
C GLY A 543 -17.10 30.76 -27.61
N ASP A 544 -18.30 30.23 -27.43
CA ASP A 544 -19.41 30.30 -28.39
C ASP A 544 -20.64 31.01 -27.79
N GLY A 545 -21.71 31.20 -28.57
CA GLY A 545 -22.91 31.91 -28.12
C GLY A 545 -23.67 31.27 -26.94
N GLY A 546 -23.38 30.00 -26.61
CA GLY A 546 -24.04 29.21 -25.58
C GLY A 546 -23.47 29.40 -24.17
N ASP A 547 -22.31 30.04 -24.02
CA ASP A 547 -21.75 30.26 -22.68
C ASP A 547 -22.62 31.24 -21.87
N ALA A 548 -22.83 30.90 -20.60
CA ALA A 548 -23.58 31.67 -19.62
C ALA A 548 -23.06 31.39 -18.20
N ILE A 549 -23.37 32.28 -17.25
CA ILE A 549 -22.96 32.11 -15.86
C ILE A 549 -23.60 30.89 -15.20
N ILE A 550 -22.81 30.23 -14.34
CA ILE A 550 -23.26 29.09 -13.54
C ILE A 550 -24.16 29.60 -12.40
N GLY A 551 -25.47 29.50 -12.60
CA GLY A 551 -26.43 29.89 -11.58
C GLY A 551 -26.43 31.41 -11.31
N PRO A 552 -27.15 31.87 -10.28
CA PRO A 552 -27.28 33.31 -10.01
C PRO A 552 -26.07 33.93 -9.28
N GLY A 553 -25.16 33.14 -8.72
CA GLY A 553 -23.99 33.61 -7.96
C GLY A 553 -24.33 34.54 -6.79
N SER A 554 -23.30 35.18 -6.24
CA SER A 554 -23.36 36.28 -5.29
C SER A 554 -23.24 37.61 -6.02
N PRO A 555 -24.14 38.58 -5.80
CA PRO A 555 -24.05 39.89 -6.45
C PRO A 555 -22.77 40.68 -6.13
N SER A 556 -22.04 40.32 -5.07
CA SER A 556 -20.80 40.99 -4.64
C SER A 556 -19.53 40.34 -5.17
N ILE A 557 -19.63 39.20 -5.84
CA ILE A 557 -18.52 38.47 -6.42
C ILE A 557 -18.72 38.42 -7.93
N THR A 558 -17.64 38.62 -8.66
CA THR A 558 -17.63 38.53 -10.12
C THR A 558 -16.68 37.41 -10.48
N SER A 559 -17.16 36.39 -11.21
CA SER A 559 -16.27 35.37 -11.74
C SER A 559 -15.27 36.01 -12.70
N ARG A 560 -14.00 35.66 -12.50
CA ARG A 560 -12.92 36.44 -13.08
C ARG A 560 -11.71 35.60 -13.39
N ILE A 561 -11.11 35.85 -14.55
CA ILE A 561 -9.74 35.43 -14.85
C ILE A 561 -8.83 36.65 -14.62
N ALA A 562 -7.94 36.58 -13.62
CA ALA A 562 -7.18 37.73 -13.17
C ALA A 562 -6.26 38.30 -14.26
N SER A 563 -5.47 37.44 -14.90
CA SER A 563 -4.66 37.78 -16.07
C SER A 563 -4.20 36.54 -16.83
N VAL A 564 -4.05 36.64 -18.14
CA VAL A 564 -3.50 35.58 -19.00
C VAL A 564 -2.30 36.13 -19.79
N VAL A 565 -1.17 35.44 -19.72
CA VAL A 565 0.02 35.73 -20.54
C VAL A 565 0.41 34.48 -21.31
N ILE A 566 0.27 34.53 -22.62
CA ILE A 566 0.70 33.49 -23.56
C ILE A 566 1.96 33.99 -24.28
N GLY A 567 3.08 33.27 -24.11
CA GLY A 567 4.36 33.60 -24.73
C GLY A 567 4.40 33.32 -26.23
N GLY A 568 3.67 32.28 -26.67
CA GLY A 568 3.50 31.91 -28.07
C GLY A 568 2.22 32.45 -28.71
N GLN A 569 1.63 31.64 -29.59
CA GLN A 569 0.41 31.93 -30.33
C GLN A 569 -0.83 31.38 -29.63
N VAL A 570 -2.00 31.88 -30.04
CA VAL A 570 -3.30 31.27 -29.74
C VAL A 570 -3.86 30.69 -31.03
N LEU A 571 -4.13 29.39 -31.03
CA LEU A 571 -4.60 28.61 -32.17
C LEU A 571 -5.77 27.73 -31.72
N GLY A 572 -6.76 27.50 -32.57
CA GLY A 572 -7.73 26.44 -32.36
C GLY A 572 -7.41 25.22 -33.20
N THR A 573 -8.44 24.56 -33.72
CA THR A 573 -8.28 23.37 -34.57
C THR A 573 -8.22 23.76 -36.06
N PRO A 574 -7.59 22.93 -36.91
CA PRO A 574 -7.65 23.13 -38.35
C PRO A 574 -9.09 23.21 -38.88
N SER A 575 -9.37 24.18 -39.75
CA SER A 575 -10.71 24.45 -40.32
C SER A 575 -11.38 23.27 -41.04
N GLU A 576 -10.59 22.25 -41.41
CA GLU A 576 -11.06 21.00 -42.02
C GLU A 576 -11.89 20.13 -41.07
N LEU A 577 -11.88 20.43 -39.76
CA LEU A 577 -12.59 19.69 -38.72
C LEU A 577 -14.03 20.19 -38.49
N GLY A 578 -14.44 21.23 -39.21
CA GLY A 578 -15.79 21.81 -39.19
C GLY A 578 -15.91 22.99 -38.21
N PRO A 579 -16.99 23.79 -38.29
CA PRO A 579 -17.16 25.02 -37.50
C PRO A 579 -17.84 24.78 -36.14
N ALA A 580 -17.84 23.55 -35.62
CA ALA A 580 -18.62 23.17 -34.44
C ALA A 580 -17.77 23.06 -33.16
N ASP A 581 -16.46 22.94 -33.29
CA ASP A 581 -15.53 23.09 -32.17
C ASP A 581 -15.27 24.56 -31.87
N HIS A 582 -15.18 24.85 -30.57
CA HIS A 582 -14.92 26.19 -30.06
C HIS A 582 -14.14 26.10 -28.74
N TYR A 583 -13.26 27.06 -28.53
CA TYR A 583 -12.43 27.16 -27.35
C TYR A 583 -12.48 28.60 -26.82
N GLY A 584 -12.37 28.73 -25.50
CA GLY A 584 -12.74 29.98 -24.84
C GLY A 584 -11.85 30.36 -23.68
N PHE A 585 -11.55 31.65 -23.59
CA PHE A 585 -11.26 32.31 -22.32
C PHE A 585 -12.58 32.92 -21.84
N CYS A 586 -13.25 32.27 -20.88
CA CYS A 586 -14.62 32.62 -20.49
C CYS A 586 -14.73 32.94 -18.99
N ALA A 587 -15.32 34.11 -18.67
CA ALA A 587 -15.64 34.57 -17.31
C ALA A 587 -16.67 35.72 -17.39
N GLN A 588 -17.17 36.25 -16.26
CA GLN A 588 -17.83 37.57 -16.33
C GLN A 588 -16.82 38.68 -16.64
N GLN A 589 -15.57 38.52 -16.16
CA GLN A 589 -14.52 39.50 -16.38
C GLN A 589 -13.17 38.86 -16.63
N ILE A 590 -12.44 39.37 -17.61
CA ILE A 590 -11.04 39.04 -17.88
C ILE A 590 -10.20 40.28 -17.59
N GLY A 591 -9.30 40.19 -16.61
CA GLY A 591 -8.57 41.36 -16.12
C GLY A 591 -7.53 41.88 -17.11
N LYS A 592 -6.75 40.98 -17.71
CA LYS A 592 -5.74 41.31 -18.72
C LYS A 592 -5.43 40.07 -19.55
N LEU A 593 -5.25 40.24 -20.85
CA LEU A 593 -4.75 39.16 -21.72
C LEU A 593 -3.63 39.69 -22.62
N SER A 594 -2.56 38.90 -22.78
CA SER A 594 -1.51 39.17 -23.78
C SER A 594 -1.06 37.90 -24.49
N VAL A 595 -0.88 38.00 -25.81
CA VAL A 595 -0.43 36.91 -26.69
C VAL A 595 0.81 37.38 -27.43
N GLY A 596 1.88 36.57 -27.45
CA GLY A 596 3.13 36.92 -28.13
C GLY A 596 3.76 38.24 -27.67
N GLY A 597 3.52 38.63 -26.41
CA GLY A 597 3.96 39.92 -25.85
C GLY A 597 3.08 41.13 -26.20
N VAL A 598 2.03 40.95 -27.00
CA VAL A 598 1.08 42.01 -27.36
C VAL A 598 -0.15 41.93 -26.45
N GLY A 599 -0.51 43.03 -25.81
CA GLY A 599 -1.74 43.12 -25.02
C GLY A 599 -2.99 43.13 -25.89
N VAL A 600 -4.01 42.38 -25.49
CA VAL A 600 -5.34 42.45 -26.09
C VAL A 600 -6.13 43.56 -25.38
N SER A 601 -6.70 44.47 -26.17
CA SER A 601 -7.49 45.59 -25.65
C SER A 601 -8.87 45.10 -25.22
N LEU A 602 -9.15 45.21 -23.92
CA LEU A 602 -10.44 44.90 -23.31
C LEU A 602 -11.19 46.19 -22.97
N THR A 603 -12.51 46.17 -23.04
CA THR A 603 -13.39 47.29 -22.71
C THR A 603 -13.94 47.17 -21.28
N PRO A 604 -14.57 48.23 -20.73
CA PRO A 604 -15.25 48.12 -19.43
C PRO A 604 -16.52 47.27 -19.43
N GLY A 605 -17.02 46.84 -20.60
CA GLY A 605 -18.20 46.00 -20.75
C GLY A 605 -17.84 44.65 -21.34
N ALA A 606 -18.83 43.76 -21.51
CA ALA A 606 -18.59 42.40 -21.98
C ALA A 606 -17.94 42.38 -23.37
N ASP A 607 -16.75 41.82 -23.45
CA ASP A 607 -15.99 41.62 -24.68
C ASP A 607 -16.24 40.24 -25.32
N VAL A 608 -16.34 40.23 -26.66
CA VAL A 608 -16.30 39.02 -27.48
C VAL A 608 -15.25 39.23 -28.58
N ILE A 609 -14.07 38.60 -28.43
CA ILE A 609 -12.91 38.86 -29.28
C ILE A 609 -12.33 37.55 -29.80
N GLU A 610 -12.31 37.37 -31.12
CA GLU A 610 -11.62 36.26 -31.79
C GLU A 610 -10.09 36.39 -31.63
N LEU A 611 -9.45 35.37 -31.08
CA LEU A 611 -8.00 35.31 -30.84
C LEU A 611 -7.24 34.48 -31.85
N SER A 612 -7.93 33.64 -32.64
CA SER A 612 -7.34 32.72 -33.59
C SER A 612 -7.76 33.07 -35.02
N PRO A 613 -7.27 34.17 -35.62
CA PRO A 613 -7.76 34.65 -36.91
C PRO A 613 -7.61 33.65 -38.07
N LEU A 614 -6.74 32.65 -37.91
CA LEU A 614 -6.52 31.56 -38.86
C LEU A 614 -7.56 30.45 -38.77
N THR A 615 -7.98 30.08 -37.55
CA THR A 615 -8.87 28.93 -37.30
C THR A 615 -10.29 29.37 -36.95
N ARG A 616 -10.45 30.53 -36.32
CA ARG A 616 -11.70 31.25 -35.99
C ARG A 616 -12.63 30.53 -35.02
N ASP A 617 -12.01 29.92 -34.03
CA ASP A 617 -12.65 29.04 -33.07
C ASP A 617 -12.10 29.23 -31.65
N VAL A 618 -11.28 30.26 -31.39
CA VAL A 618 -10.79 30.60 -30.04
C VAL A 618 -11.14 32.02 -29.66
N THR A 619 -11.99 32.18 -28.64
CA THR A 619 -12.62 33.48 -28.33
C THR A 619 -12.36 33.90 -26.88
N ILE A 620 -12.08 35.18 -26.65
CA ILE A 620 -12.36 35.84 -25.37
C ILE A 620 -13.86 36.05 -25.30
N ARG A 621 -14.52 35.53 -24.26
CA ARG A 621 -15.96 35.73 -24.09
C ARG A 621 -16.30 36.10 -22.65
N GLU A 622 -16.59 37.38 -22.44
CA GLU A 622 -17.20 37.87 -21.21
C GLU A 622 -18.73 37.73 -21.30
N VAL A 623 -19.36 37.27 -20.20
CA VAL A 623 -20.80 36.93 -20.14
C VAL A 623 -21.56 37.62 -19.03
#